data_AF-A0A351R084-F1
#
_entry.id   AF-A0A351R084-F1
#
_cell.length_a   1.000
_cell.length_b   1.000
_cell.length_c   1.000
_cell.angle_alpha   90.00
_cell.angle_beta   90.00
_cell.angle_gamma   90.00
#
_symmetry.space_group_name_H-M   'P 1'
#
loop_
_entity.id
_entity.type
_entity.pdbx_description
1 polymer ?
#
loop_
_entity_poly.entity_id
_entity_poly.type
_entity_poly.pdbx_seq_one_letter_code
_entity_poly.pdbx_strand_id
1 'polypeptide(L)'
;MENKIIKNKSIKMKNIFSIAKYSFRTLRIMYLIEAIILVLALGSSSFLSKFTQGLDLIPAVSILIATNFIAHIIIFSMQLSKEYGRLLFLAPISGIDFILGNLLELIFINLFITIIVALGAMVNSGNFPSIVLNISLSMSLGTIISYLIITALIAILGSYIRSTALCVLAVIGASIVGNIIYSFIANLILYFLPYMYMTIGKYGAIELDIFAIIIDILALIILQIVAANRIDKKLDII
;
A
#
# COMPACT_ATOMS: atom_id res chain seq x y z
N MET A 1 2.73 -0.77 -36.49
CA MET A 1 2.78 0.00 -35.22
C MET A 1 2.15 -0.78 -34.06
N GLU A 2 1.00 -1.42 -34.26
CA GLU A 2 0.29 -2.22 -33.27
C GLU A 2 1.13 -3.33 -32.62
N ASN A 3 1.83 -4.16 -33.41
CA ASN A 3 2.72 -5.22 -32.89
C ASN A 3 3.88 -4.71 -32.02
N LYS A 4 4.34 -3.48 -32.24
CA LYS A 4 5.42 -2.87 -31.44
C LYS A 4 4.88 -2.36 -30.10
N ILE A 5 3.65 -1.83 -30.07
CA ILE A 5 2.95 -1.40 -28.86
C ILE A 5 2.59 -2.61 -27.99
N ILE A 6 2.08 -3.68 -28.59
CA ILE A 6 1.74 -4.93 -27.88
C ILE A 6 2.99 -5.56 -27.26
N LYS A 7 4.10 -5.61 -28.01
CA LYS A 7 5.38 -6.13 -27.52
C LYS A 7 5.97 -5.26 -26.40
N ASN A 8 5.80 -3.94 -26.45
CA ASN A 8 6.27 -3.05 -25.39
C ASN A 8 5.41 -3.19 -24.11
N LYS A 9 4.08 -3.29 -24.25
CA LYS A 9 3.16 -3.55 -23.13
C LYS A 9 3.44 -4.90 -22.45
N SER A 10 3.74 -5.95 -23.21
CA SER A 10 4.04 -7.27 -22.65
C SER A 10 5.36 -7.31 -21.88
N ILE A 11 6.38 -6.55 -22.33
CA ILE A 11 7.63 -6.39 -21.60
C ILE A 11 7.40 -5.64 -20.28
N LYS A 12 6.60 -4.57 -20.29
CA LYS A 12 6.25 -3.82 -19.06
C LYS A 12 5.54 -4.68 -18.02
N MET A 13 4.50 -5.43 -18.43
CA MET A 13 3.82 -6.34 -17.52
C MET A 13 4.77 -7.41 -16.98
N LYS A 14 5.63 -7.98 -17.82
CA LYS A 14 6.62 -8.98 -17.40
C LYS A 14 7.57 -8.43 -16.34
N ASN A 15 7.99 -7.17 -16.46
CA ASN A 15 8.83 -6.49 -15.47
C ASN A 15 8.09 -6.34 -14.14
N ILE A 16 6.85 -5.83 -14.15
CA ILE A 16 6.00 -5.69 -12.95
C ILE A 16 5.87 -7.03 -12.21
N PHE A 17 5.53 -8.09 -12.94
CA PHE A 17 5.42 -9.44 -12.35
C PHE A 17 6.74 -10.00 -11.85
N SER A 18 7.86 -9.71 -12.51
CA SER A 18 9.17 -10.17 -12.04
C SER A 18 9.60 -9.53 -10.73
N ILE A 19 9.27 -8.25 -10.52
CA ILE A 19 9.56 -7.50 -9.30
C ILE A 19 8.72 -8.06 -8.15
N ALA A 20 7.41 -8.22 -8.39
CA ALA A 20 6.52 -8.89 -7.43
C ALA A 20 7.01 -10.31 -7.10
N LYS A 21 7.43 -11.10 -8.09
CA LYS A 21 7.95 -12.45 -7.81
C LYS A 21 9.22 -12.43 -6.96
N TYR A 22 10.08 -11.42 -7.14
CA TYR A 22 11.29 -11.26 -6.34
C TYR A 22 10.96 -10.93 -4.88
N SER A 23 10.08 -9.95 -4.66
CA SER A 23 9.58 -9.55 -3.34
C SER A 23 8.93 -10.73 -2.60
N PHE A 24 8.16 -11.57 -3.30
CA PHE A 24 7.60 -12.81 -2.75
C PHE A 24 8.66 -13.81 -2.30
N ARG A 25 9.71 -13.98 -3.11
CA ARG A 25 10.80 -14.89 -2.77
C ARG A 25 11.55 -14.41 -1.53
N THR A 26 11.73 -13.10 -1.36
CA THR A 26 12.38 -12.52 -0.19
C THR A 26 11.54 -12.66 1.08
N LEU A 27 10.20 -12.57 0.99
CA LEU A 27 9.30 -12.65 2.15
C LEU A 27 8.76 -14.05 2.47
N ARG A 28 9.18 -15.08 1.73
CA ARG A 28 8.63 -16.45 1.86
C ARG A 28 8.57 -16.98 3.29
N ILE A 29 9.61 -16.74 4.09
CA ILE A 29 9.67 -17.22 5.49
C ILE A 29 8.66 -16.46 6.36
N MET A 30 8.54 -15.15 6.15
CA MET A 30 7.57 -14.31 6.84
C MET A 30 6.14 -14.77 6.53
N TYR A 31 5.80 -15.01 5.27
CA TYR A 31 4.46 -15.50 4.91
C TYR A 31 4.14 -16.88 5.51
N LEU A 32 5.15 -17.74 5.70
CA LEU A 32 4.97 -19.02 6.40
C LEU A 32 4.61 -18.78 7.87
N ILE A 33 5.32 -17.87 8.54
CA ILE A 33 5.02 -17.47 9.92
C ILE A 33 3.63 -16.83 10.02
N GLU A 34 3.27 -15.95 9.09
CA GLU A 34 1.95 -15.33 9.02
C GLU A 34 0.83 -16.37 8.82
N ALA A 35 1.05 -17.38 7.99
CA ALA A 35 0.12 -18.48 7.82
C ALA A 35 -0.09 -19.27 9.13
N ILE A 36 0.98 -19.51 9.90
CA ILE A 36 0.87 -20.15 11.22
C ILE A 36 0.05 -19.28 12.17
N ILE A 37 0.35 -17.97 12.24
CA ILE A 37 -0.39 -17.03 13.10
C ILE A 37 -1.87 -17.00 12.71
N LEU A 38 -2.16 -16.97 11.41
CA LEU A 38 -3.53 -16.98 10.88
C LEU A 38 -4.28 -18.26 11.27
N VAL A 39 -3.65 -19.43 11.14
CA VAL A 39 -4.25 -20.72 11.53
C VAL A 39 -4.53 -20.76 13.05
N LEU A 40 -3.59 -20.29 13.87
CA LEU A 40 -3.77 -20.21 15.32
C LEU A 40 -4.91 -19.25 15.69
N ALA A 41 -4.98 -18.09 15.03
CA ALA A 41 -6.05 -17.13 15.23
C ALA A 41 -7.42 -17.72 14.87
N LEU A 42 -7.54 -18.36 13.70
CA LEU A 42 -8.76 -19.04 13.27
C LEU A 42 -9.16 -20.16 14.24
N GLY A 43 -8.21 -20.96 14.72
CA GLY A 43 -8.44 -22.01 15.70
C GLY A 43 -8.97 -21.46 17.04
N SER A 44 -8.33 -20.43 17.58
CA SER A 44 -8.75 -19.78 18.83
C SER A 44 -10.14 -19.12 18.72
N SER A 45 -10.44 -18.56 17.54
CA SER A 45 -11.71 -17.88 17.31
C SER A 45 -12.90 -18.84 17.26
N SER A 46 -12.72 -20.14 16.99
CA SER A 46 -13.83 -21.12 16.93
C SER A 46 -14.72 -21.16 18.18
N PHE A 47 -14.16 -20.82 19.35
CA PHE A 47 -14.90 -20.71 20.60
C PHE A 47 -15.41 -19.27 20.86
N LEU A 48 -14.54 -18.27 20.71
CA LEU A 48 -14.81 -16.86 21.07
C LEU A 48 -15.74 -16.14 20.09
N SER A 49 -15.63 -16.44 18.80
CA SER A 49 -16.44 -15.87 17.72
C SER A 49 -17.96 -16.11 17.86
N LYS A 50 -18.37 -17.18 18.57
CA LYS A 50 -19.79 -17.44 18.87
C LYS A 50 -20.40 -16.33 19.72
N PHE A 51 -19.58 -15.71 20.57
CA PHE A 51 -19.99 -14.60 21.44
C PHE A 51 -19.69 -13.23 20.81
N THR A 52 -18.63 -13.13 20.01
CA THR A 52 -18.13 -11.86 19.47
C THR A 52 -18.49 -11.62 18.01
N GLN A 53 -19.23 -12.53 17.38
CA GLN A 53 -19.60 -12.49 15.96
C GLN A 53 -18.38 -12.35 15.02
N GLY A 54 -17.23 -12.91 15.41
CA GLY A 54 -15.99 -12.89 14.62
C GLY A 54 -15.13 -11.62 14.77
N LEU A 55 -15.51 -10.68 15.64
CA LEU A 55 -14.71 -9.46 15.92
C LEU A 55 -13.37 -9.77 16.61
N ASP A 56 -13.27 -10.93 17.25
CA ASP A 56 -12.05 -11.48 17.85
C ASP A 56 -10.91 -11.74 16.84
N LEU A 57 -11.24 -11.85 15.54
CA LEU A 57 -10.24 -11.99 14.47
C LEU A 57 -9.59 -10.67 14.05
N ILE A 58 -10.20 -9.51 14.36
CA ILE A 58 -9.72 -8.19 13.92
C ILE A 58 -8.29 -7.90 14.42
N PRO A 59 -7.94 -8.15 15.70
CA PRO A 59 -6.57 -7.94 16.17
C PRO A 59 -5.54 -8.76 15.37
N ALA A 60 -5.84 -10.03 15.07
CA ALA A 60 -4.95 -10.87 14.27
C ALA A 60 -4.77 -10.30 12.86
N VAL A 61 -5.85 -9.86 12.21
CA VAL A 61 -5.78 -9.19 10.90
C VAL A 61 -4.91 -7.93 10.96
N SER A 62 -5.11 -7.10 11.98
CA SER A 62 -4.38 -5.84 12.11
C SER A 62 -2.88 -6.06 12.23
N ILE A 63 -2.46 -7.10 12.99
CA ILE A 63 -1.06 -7.47 13.14
C ILE A 63 -0.51 -7.95 11.80
N LEU A 64 -1.19 -8.86 11.11
CA LEU A 64 -0.74 -9.40 9.82
C LEU A 64 -0.65 -8.34 8.72
N ILE A 65 -1.61 -7.42 8.64
CA ILE A 65 -1.56 -6.32 7.68
C ILE A 65 -0.42 -5.34 8.03
N ALA A 66 -0.20 -5.06 9.32
CA ALA A 66 0.88 -4.19 9.77
C ALA A 66 2.27 -4.80 9.54
N THR A 67 2.45 -6.10 9.77
CA THR A 67 3.72 -6.81 9.48
C THR A 67 4.03 -6.76 8.00
N ASN A 68 3.05 -7.08 7.15
CA ASN A 68 3.20 -6.99 5.70
C ASN A 68 3.56 -5.58 5.24
N PHE A 69 2.85 -4.57 5.76
CA PHE A 69 3.12 -3.17 5.47
C PHE A 69 4.58 -2.78 5.77
N ILE A 70 5.08 -3.10 6.97
CA ILE A 70 6.46 -2.80 7.37
C ILE A 70 7.46 -3.55 6.50
N ALA A 71 7.23 -4.85 6.26
CA ALA A 71 8.13 -5.68 5.47
C ALA A 71 8.28 -5.20 4.02
N HIS A 72 7.16 -4.82 3.39
CA HIS A 72 7.17 -4.25 2.04
C HIS A 72 7.88 -2.89 1.97
N ILE A 73 7.82 -2.06 3.02
CA ILE A 73 8.61 -0.81 3.10
C ILE A 73 10.12 -1.13 3.17
N ILE A 74 10.51 -2.10 4.01
CA ILE A 74 11.91 -2.51 4.16
C ILE A 74 12.46 -3.02 2.83
N ILE A 75 11.73 -3.90 2.14
CA ILE A 75 12.14 -4.44 0.84
C ILE A 75 12.23 -3.35 -0.20
N PHE A 76 11.25 -2.46 -0.28
CA PHE A 76 11.31 -1.32 -1.20
C PHE A 76 12.59 -0.50 -0.97
N SER A 77 12.91 -0.20 0.29
CA SER A 77 14.13 0.53 0.65
C SER A 77 15.40 -0.24 0.30
N MET A 78 15.43 -1.56 0.51
CA MET A 78 16.58 -2.42 0.14
C MET A 78 16.80 -2.44 -1.36
N GLN A 79 15.73 -2.60 -2.15
CA GLN A 79 15.78 -2.62 -3.61
C GLN A 79 16.25 -1.28 -4.18
N LEU A 80 15.94 -0.16 -3.52
CA LEU A 80 16.37 1.19 -3.92
C LEU A 80 17.82 1.51 -3.53
N SER A 81 18.43 0.71 -2.64
CA SER A 81 19.80 0.90 -2.17
C SER A 81 20.84 0.48 -3.22
N LYS A 82 21.99 1.19 -3.26
CA LYS A 82 23.07 0.91 -4.22
C LYS A 82 23.79 -0.42 -3.96
N GLU A 83 23.77 -0.89 -2.71
CA GLU A 83 24.50 -2.09 -2.27
C GLU A 83 23.76 -3.38 -2.63
N TYR A 84 22.43 -3.39 -2.52
CA TYR A 84 21.61 -4.57 -2.77
C TYR A 84 20.79 -4.49 -4.08
N GLY A 85 20.46 -3.30 -4.57
CA GLY A 85 19.58 -3.08 -5.73
C GLY A 85 20.26 -3.19 -7.10
N ARG A 86 21.60 -3.28 -7.14
CA ARG A 86 22.40 -3.21 -8.38
C ARG A 86 22.01 -4.27 -9.41
N LEU A 87 21.44 -5.41 -9.00
CA LEU A 87 20.99 -6.49 -9.88
C LEU A 87 19.60 -6.28 -10.49
N LEU A 88 18.70 -5.54 -9.83
CA LEU A 88 17.37 -5.20 -10.38
C LEU A 88 17.45 -4.11 -11.44
N PHE A 89 18.48 -3.26 -11.37
CA PHE A 89 18.64 -2.08 -12.23
C PHE A 89 19.52 -2.32 -13.48
N LEU A 90 20.02 -3.54 -13.68
CA LEU A 90 20.71 -3.92 -14.92
C LEU A 90 19.72 -4.23 -16.06
N ALA A 91 18.44 -4.44 -15.75
CA ALA A 91 17.38 -4.51 -16.74
C ALA A 91 16.73 -3.11 -16.91
N PRO A 92 16.35 -2.69 -18.13
CA PRO A 92 15.65 -1.43 -18.33
C PRO A 92 14.23 -1.52 -17.73
N ILE A 93 14.10 -1.05 -16.49
CA ILE A 93 12.85 -0.99 -15.74
C ILE A 93 12.52 0.49 -15.53
N SER A 94 11.30 0.90 -15.87
CA SER A 94 10.85 2.27 -15.57
C SER A 94 10.45 2.39 -14.09
N GLY A 95 10.62 3.57 -13.50
CA GLY A 95 10.30 3.85 -12.11
C GLY A 95 8.83 3.59 -11.78
N ILE A 96 7.94 3.82 -12.75
CA ILE A 96 6.52 3.48 -12.62
C ILE A 96 6.32 1.95 -12.54
N ASP A 97 6.99 1.18 -13.41
CA ASP A 97 6.90 -0.29 -13.38
C ASP A 97 7.44 -0.85 -12.04
N PHE A 98 8.46 -0.19 -11.47
CA PHE A 98 9.02 -0.53 -10.18
C PHE A 98 8.07 -0.28 -9.00
N ILE A 99 7.41 0.88 -8.97
CA ILE A 99 6.41 1.19 -7.94
C ILE A 99 5.22 0.22 -8.04
N LEU A 100 4.71 0.00 -9.27
CA LEU A 100 3.57 -0.89 -9.50
C LEU A 100 3.90 -2.35 -9.14
N GLY A 101 5.10 -2.84 -9.44
CA GLY A 101 5.52 -4.19 -9.09
C GLY A 101 5.53 -4.44 -7.59
N ASN A 102 6.04 -3.49 -6.82
CA ASN A 102 6.06 -3.60 -5.36
C ASN A 102 4.68 -3.41 -4.71
N LEU A 103 3.83 -2.56 -5.28
CA LEU A 103 2.45 -2.36 -4.82
C LEU A 103 1.57 -3.59 -5.11
N LEU A 104 1.74 -4.22 -6.28
CA LEU A 104 0.92 -5.34 -6.71
C LEU A 104 0.96 -6.49 -5.70
N GLU A 105 2.13 -6.81 -5.17
CA GLU A 105 2.25 -7.90 -4.22
C GLU A 105 1.58 -7.58 -2.87
N LEU A 106 1.79 -6.39 -2.33
CA LEU A 106 1.14 -5.95 -1.09
C LEU A 106 -0.40 -6.03 -1.21
N ILE A 107 -0.95 -5.62 -2.35
CA ILE A 107 -2.39 -5.74 -2.63
C ILE A 107 -2.83 -7.21 -2.59
N PHE A 108 -2.13 -8.10 -3.28
CA PHE A 108 -2.51 -9.51 -3.34
C PHE A 108 -2.51 -10.17 -1.97
N ILE A 109 -1.51 -9.89 -1.14
CA ILE A 109 -1.40 -10.50 0.20
C ILE A 109 -2.45 -9.95 1.15
N ASN A 110 -2.61 -8.63 1.20
CA ASN A 110 -3.63 -8.03 2.06
C ASN A 110 -5.03 -8.51 1.65
N LEU A 111 -5.30 -8.58 0.34
CA LEU A 111 -6.57 -9.11 -0.18
C LEU A 111 -6.75 -10.58 0.19
N PHE A 112 -5.72 -11.41 0.07
CA PHE A 112 -5.75 -12.81 0.49
C PHE A 112 -6.06 -12.98 1.99
N ILE A 113 -5.41 -12.19 2.85
CA ILE A 113 -5.66 -12.19 4.30
C ILE A 113 -7.10 -11.79 4.61
N THR A 114 -7.59 -10.69 4.01
CA THR A 114 -8.97 -10.23 4.23
C THR A 114 -10.01 -11.28 3.83
N ILE A 115 -9.79 -11.98 2.71
CA ILE A 115 -10.68 -13.05 2.25
C ILE A 115 -10.68 -14.23 3.22
N ILE A 116 -9.50 -14.72 3.65
CA ILE A 116 -9.44 -15.87 4.56
C ILE A 116 -10.12 -15.54 5.89
N VAL A 117 -9.89 -14.35 6.42
CA VAL A 117 -10.50 -13.94 7.69
C VAL A 117 -12.01 -13.84 7.55
N ALA A 118 -12.50 -13.27 6.46
CA ALA A 118 -13.94 -13.20 6.20
C ALA A 118 -14.57 -14.60 6.13
N LEU A 119 -13.91 -15.55 5.43
CA LEU A 119 -14.36 -16.94 5.37
C LEU A 119 -14.32 -17.61 6.75
N GLY A 120 -13.26 -17.41 7.52
CA GLY A 120 -13.13 -17.93 8.87
C GLY A 120 -14.23 -17.41 9.81
N ALA A 121 -14.51 -16.11 9.74
CA ALA A 121 -15.58 -15.48 10.49
C ALA A 121 -16.98 -16.00 10.06
N MET A 122 -17.21 -16.28 8.77
CA MET A 122 -18.45 -16.90 8.29
C MET A 122 -18.67 -18.30 8.89
N VAL A 123 -17.63 -19.15 8.85
CA VAL A 123 -17.70 -20.51 9.38
C VAL A 123 -17.97 -20.50 10.88
N ASN A 124 -17.32 -19.60 11.61
CA ASN A 124 -17.32 -19.58 13.05
C ASN A 124 -18.55 -18.88 13.66
N SER A 125 -19.08 -17.83 13.02
CA SER A 125 -20.25 -17.07 13.50
C SER A 125 -21.59 -17.51 12.88
N GLY A 126 -21.56 -18.30 11.80
CA GLY A 126 -22.76 -18.77 11.09
C GLY A 126 -23.51 -17.71 10.29
N ASN A 127 -23.05 -16.45 10.32
CA ASN A 127 -23.62 -15.32 9.60
C ASN A 127 -22.57 -14.66 8.70
N PHE A 128 -23.01 -13.87 7.72
CA PHE A 128 -22.09 -13.08 6.90
C PHE A 128 -21.50 -11.92 7.74
N PRO A 129 -20.18 -11.90 7.98
CA PRO A 129 -19.54 -10.97 8.91
C PRO A 129 -19.24 -9.65 8.20
N SER A 130 -20.29 -8.92 7.81
CA SER A 130 -20.20 -7.65 7.06
C SER A 130 -19.30 -6.62 7.77
N ILE A 131 -19.34 -6.59 9.11
CA ILE A 131 -18.53 -5.68 9.92
C ILE A 131 -17.04 -6.06 9.86
N VAL A 132 -16.69 -7.34 10.03
CA VAL A 132 -15.30 -7.82 9.98
C VAL A 132 -14.69 -7.58 8.60
N LEU A 133 -15.47 -7.84 7.55
CA LEU A 133 -15.05 -7.60 6.16
C LEU A 133 -14.83 -6.10 5.89
N ASN A 134 -15.74 -5.23 6.33
CA ASN A 134 -15.59 -3.78 6.15
C ASN A 134 -14.37 -3.23 6.89
N ILE A 135 -14.15 -3.65 8.15
CA ILE A 135 -13.00 -3.20 8.94
C ILE A 135 -11.71 -3.69 8.30
N SER A 136 -11.61 -4.97 7.95
CA SER A 136 -10.40 -5.53 7.34
C SER A 136 -10.07 -4.92 5.96
N LEU A 137 -11.08 -4.65 5.14
CA LEU A 137 -10.91 -3.91 3.88
C LEU A 137 -10.44 -2.48 4.11
N SER A 138 -11.02 -1.77 5.10
CA SER A 138 -10.59 -0.41 5.43
C SER A 138 -9.12 -0.35 5.89
N MET A 139 -8.67 -1.34 6.68
CA MET A 139 -7.28 -1.47 7.10
C MET A 139 -6.35 -1.74 5.90
N SER A 140 -6.75 -2.65 5.01
CA SER A 140 -5.99 -2.97 3.79
C SER A 140 -5.82 -1.72 2.90
N LEU A 141 -6.90 -0.99 2.64
CA LEU A 141 -6.85 0.24 1.83
C LEU A 141 -6.01 1.33 2.51
N GLY A 142 -6.18 1.53 3.82
CA GLY A 142 -5.41 2.52 4.59
C GLY A 142 -3.90 2.25 4.55
N THR A 143 -3.50 0.97 4.64
CA THR A 143 -2.08 0.59 4.54
C THR A 143 -1.52 0.73 3.13
N ILE A 144 -2.30 0.45 2.08
CA ILE A 144 -1.89 0.68 0.68
C ILE A 144 -1.66 2.18 0.42
N ILE A 145 -2.56 3.05 0.87
CA ILE A 145 -2.41 4.51 0.72
C ILE A 145 -1.17 4.99 1.48
N SER A 146 -1.02 4.57 2.73
CA SER A 146 0.14 4.91 3.56
C SER A 146 1.45 4.44 2.93
N TYR A 147 1.44 3.24 2.33
CA TYR A 147 2.59 2.64 1.66
C TYR A 147 3.04 3.49 0.49
N LEU A 148 2.09 3.94 -0.34
CA LEU A 148 2.36 4.82 -1.47
C LEU A 148 3.00 6.14 -1.03
N ILE A 149 2.48 6.77 0.02
CA ILE A 149 3.03 8.04 0.53
C ILE A 149 4.45 7.84 1.06
N ILE A 150 4.66 6.84 1.92
CA ILE A 150 5.97 6.59 2.55
C ILE A 150 7.02 6.19 1.53
N THR A 151 6.70 5.28 0.60
CA THR A 151 7.66 4.85 -0.43
C THR A 151 8.01 5.96 -1.40
N ALA A 152 7.07 6.84 -1.74
CA ALA A 152 7.37 8.03 -2.53
C ALA A 152 8.32 8.99 -1.80
N LEU A 153 8.08 9.23 -0.50
CA LEU A 153 8.99 10.04 0.31
C LEU A 153 10.38 9.40 0.42
N ILE A 154 10.48 8.09 0.60
CA ILE A 154 11.75 7.35 0.60
C ILE A 154 12.48 7.53 -0.75
N ALA A 155 11.77 7.42 -1.87
CA ALA A 155 12.36 7.57 -3.19
C ALA A 155 12.89 9.00 -3.43
N ILE A 156 12.14 10.02 -3.00
CA ILE A 156 12.51 11.43 -3.14
C ILE A 156 13.66 11.78 -2.18
N LEU A 157 13.49 11.56 -0.88
CA LEU A 157 14.46 11.97 0.15
C LEU A 157 15.71 11.10 0.17
N GLY A 158 15.55 9.80 -0.10
CA GLY A 158 16.67 8.85 -0.22
C GLY A 158 17.54 9.08 -1.47
N SER A 159 17.17 10.03 -2.33
CA SER A 159 18.07 10.54 -3.38
C SER A 159 19.05 11.60 -2.85
N TYR A 160 18.69 12.30 -1.77
CA TYR A 160 19.48 13.37 -1.16
C TYR A 160 20.27 12.90 0.06
N ILE A 161 19.75 11.92 0.81
CA ILE A 161 20.31 11.47 2.08
C ILE A 161 20.92 10.07 1.92
N ARG A 162 22.23 9.94 2.17
CA ARG A 162 22.95 8.66 2.08
C ARG A 162 22.72 7.75 3.29
N SER A 163 22.55 8.33 4.48
CA SER A 163 22.33 7.57 5.72
C SER A 163 20.88 7.12 5.85
N THR A 164 20.66 5.82 6.06
CA THR A 164 19.33 5.23 6.21
C THR A 164 18.58 5.79 7.42
N ALA A 165 19.24 5.92 8.58
CA ALA A 165 18.63 6.46 9.80
C ALA A 165 18.17 7.91 9.62
N LEU A 166 18.99 8.76 8.98
CA LEU A 166 18.63 10.14 8.67
C LEU A 166 17.49 10.21 7.64
N CYS A 167 17.46 9.28 6.68
CA CYS A 167 16.37 9.20 5.71
C CYS A 167 15.03 8.86 6.40
N VAL A 168 15.03 7.91 7.33
CA VAL A 168 13.82 7.56 8.11
C VAL A 168 13.32 8.75 8.91
N LEU A 169 14.21 9.45 9.64
CA LEU A 169 13.84 10.66 10.38
C LEU A 169 13.30 11.75 9.47
N ALA A 170 13.90 11.93 8.28
CA ALA A 170 13.43 12.90 7.30
C ALA A 170 12.06 12.52 6.73
N VAL A 171 11.78 11.24 6.49
CA VAL A 171 10.44 10.77 6.05
C VAL A 171 9.40 11.04 7.12
N ILE A 172 9.70 10.78 8.39
CA ILE A 172 8.80 11.09 9.52
C ILE A 172 8.56 12.60 9.64
N GLY A 173 9.62 13.41 9.55
CA GLY A 173 9.48 14.87 9.59
C GLY A 173 8.66 15.39 8.40
N ALA A 174 8.92 14.86 7.21
CA ALA A 174 8.22 15.24 5.98
C ALA A 174 6.75 14.81 5.98
N SER A 175 6.38 13.68 6.60
CA SER A 175 4.98 13.29 6.70
C SER A 175 4.19 14.22 7.62
N ILE A 176 4.78 14.63 8.75
CA ILE A 176 4.14 15.57 9.70
C ILE A 176 4.02 16.96 9.08
N VAL A 177 5.14 17.54 8.63
CA VAL A 177 5.18 18.90 8.06
C VAL A 177 4.43 18.94 6.72
N GLY A 178 4.56 17.89 5.92
CA GLY A 178 3.88 17.76 4.64
C GLY A 178 2.37 17.77 4.77
N ASN A 179 1.80 17.15 5.81
CA ASN A 179 0.36 17.20 6.07
C ASN A 179 -0.13 18.62 6.38
N ILE A 180 0.65 19.40 7.13
CA ILE A 180 0.33 20.81 7.43
C ILE A 180 0.34 21.65 6.16
N ILE A 181 1.38 21.51 5.34
CA ILE A 181 1.49 22.23 4.07
C ILE A 181 0.37 21.81 3.10
N TYR A 182 0.11 20.50 3.00
CA TYR A 182 -0.92 19.94 2.14
C TYR A 182 -2.30 20.45 2.51
N SER A 183 -2.69 20.35 3.78
CA SER A 183 -4.00 20.83 4.26
C SER A 183 -4.18 22.33 4.02
N PHE A 184 -3.14 23.14 4.21
CA PHE A 184 -3.18 24.56 3.89
C PHE A 184 -3.45 24.81 2.39
N ILE A 185 -2.71 24.13 1.51
CA ILE A 185 -2.88 24.29 0.05
C ILE A 185 -4.24 23.76 -0.41
N ALA A 186 -4.67 22.59 0.06
CA ALA A 186 -5.94 21.96 -0.30
C ALA A 186 -7.13 22.85 0.09
N ASN A 187 -7.12 23.41 1.31
CA ASN A 187 -8.17 24.33 1.76
C ASN A 187 -8.21 25.61 0.91
N LEU A 188 -7.04 26.13 0.52
CA LEU A 188 -6.96 27.31 -0.35
C LEU A 188 -7.54 27.02 -1.74
N ILE A 189 -7.30 25.84 -2.30
CA ILE A 189 -7.89 25.41 -3.59
C ILE A 189 -9.40 25.23 -3.46
N LEU A 190 -9.86 24.52 -2.42
CA LEU A 190 -11.28 24.26 -2.17
C LEU A 190 -12.07 25.55 -1.97
N TYR A 191 -11.47 26.60 -1.42
CA TYR A 191 -12.10 27.92 -1.29
C TYR A 191 -12.58 28.51 -2.63
N PHE A 192 -11.90 28.20 -3.74
CA PHE A 192 -12.26 28.69 -5.07
C PHE A 192 -13.20 27.76 -5.83
N LEU A 193 -13.46 26.56 -5.31
CA LEU A 193 -14.30 25.56 -5.98
C LEU A 193 -15.72 25.55 -5.39
N PRO A 194 -16.74 25.24 -6.20
CA PRO A 194 -18.09 25.10 -5.68
C PRO A 194 -18.18 23.88 -4.76
N TYR A 195 -18.77 24.05 -3.58
CA TYR A 195 -18.98 22.93 -2.66
C TYR A 195 -20.00 21.96 -3.24
N MET A 196 -19.53 20.79 -3.69
CA MET A 196 -20.38 19.70 -4.16
C MET A 196 -20.12 18.47 -3.29
N TYR A 197 -21.18 17.99 -2.64
CA TYR A 197 -21.09 16.88 -1.71
C TYR A 197 -22.01 15.73 -2.11
N MET A 198 -21.56 14.52 -1.80
CA MET A 198 -22.36 13.30 -1.91
C MET A 198 -22.69 12.81 -0.50
N THR A 199 -23.97 12.57 -0.22
CA THR A 199 -24.43 12.01 1.05
C THR A 199 -24.53 10.50 0.99
N ILE A 200 -23.95 9.79 1.97
CA ILE A 200 -24.04 8.33 2.10
C ILE A 200 -24.70 7.97 3.44
N GLY A 201 -25.69 7.06 3.41
CA GLY A 201 -26.38 6.53 4.59
C GLY A 201 -27.80 7.08 4.78
N LYS A 202 -28.55 6.49 5.73
CA LYS A 202 -29.88 7.01 6.10
C LYS A 202 -29.71 8.43 6.67
N TYR A 203 -30.48 9.38 6.13
CA TYR A 203 -30.49 10.80 6.52
C TYR A 203 -29.21 11.59 6.27
N GLY A 204 -28.33 11.15 5.35
CA GLY A 204 -27.12 11.90 5.02
C GLY A 204 -26.09 11.95 6.15
N ALA A 205 -25.98 10.88 6.93
CA ALA A 205 -25.07 10.78 8.07
C ALA A 205 -23.58 11.02 7.74
N ILE A 206 -23.18 10.89 6.47
CA ILE A 206 -21.82 11.15 5.99
C ILE A 206 -21.91 12.02 4.74
N GLU A 207 -21.29 13.20 4.81
CA GLU A 207 -21.09 14.09 3.67
C GLU A 207 -19.67 13.92 3.15
N LEU A 208 -19.55 13.62 1.86
CA LEU A 208 -18.27 13.50 1.16
C LEU A 208 -18.15 14.63 0.15
N ASP A 209 -17.20 15.54 0.37
CA ASP A 209 -16.87 16.58 -0.60
C ASP A 209 -16.16 15.95 -1.81
N ILE A 210 -16.81 16.05 -2.97
CA ILE A 210 -16.35 15.44 -4.22
C ILE A 210 -15.03 16.08 -4.68
N PHE A 211 -14.89 17.41 -4.53
CA PHE A 211 -13.67 18.09 -4.95
C PHE A 211 -12.52 17.79 -4.01
N ALA A 212 -12.77 17.67 -2.71
CA ALA A 212 -11.74 17.26 -1.76
C ALA A 212 -11.16 15.89 -2.12
N ILE A 213 -12.03 14.91 -2.41
CA ILE A 213 -11.61 13.57 -2.84
C ILE A 213 -10.77 13.62 -4.13
N ILE A 214 -11.19 14.43 -5.12
CA ILE A 214 -10.44 14.58 -6.38
C ILE A 214 -9.05 15.17 -6.12
N ILE A 215 -8.94 16.19 -5.27
CA ILE A 215 -7.67 16.81 -4.91
C ILE A 215 -6.75 15.79 -4.22
N ASP A 216 -7.28 15.00 -3.27
CA ASP A 216 -6.52 13.95 -2.59
C ASP A 216 -5.96 12.90 -3.57
N ILE A 217 -6.79 12.44 -4.51
CA ILE A 217 -6.38 11.47 -5.53
C ILE A 217 -5.31 12.07 -6.46
N LEU A 218 -5.50 13.30 -6.91
CA LEU A 218 -4.54 13.99 -7.79
C LEU A 218 -3.21 14.21 -7.08
N ALA A 219 -3.22 14.64 -5.81
CA ALA A 219 -2.02 14.85 -5.01
C ALA A 219 -1.22 13.54 -4.88
N LEU A 220 -1.91 12.43 -4.62
CA LEU A 220 -1.28 11.11 -4.54
C LEU A 220 -0.68 10.68 -5.88
N ILE A 221 -1.40 10.87 -6.99
CA ILE A 221 -0.89 10.56 -8.35
C ILE A 221 0.35 11.38 -8.67
N ILE A 222 0.31 12.70 -8.44
CA ILE A 222 1.45 13.61 -8.67
C ILE A 222 2.66 13.16 -7.84
N LEU A 223 2.44 12.82 -6.58
CA LEU A 223 3.50 12.32 -5.70
C LEU A 223 4.17 11.06 -6.26
N GLN A 224 3.39 10.09 -6.77
CA GLN A 224 3.93 8.89 -7.40
C GLN A 224 4.69 9.19 -8.70
N ILE A 225 4.20 10.11 -9.53
CA ILE A 225 4.89 10.52 -10.76
C ILE A 225 6.25 11.16 -10.43
N VAL A 226 6.29 12.04 -9.42
CA VAL A 226 7.54 12.67 -8.96
C VAL A 226 8.50 11.61 -8.41
N ALA A 227 8.02 10.66 -7.63
CA ALA A 227 8.83 9.55 -7.12
C ALA A 227 9.38 8.68 -8.26
N ALA A 228 8.55 8.30 -9.23
CA ALA A 228 8.96 7.51 -10.40
C ALA A 228 10.06 8.23 -11.20
N ASN A 229 9.87 9.51 -11.50
CA ASN A 229 10.87 10.33 -12.20
C ASN A 229 12.20 10.41 -11.43
N ARG A 230 12.17 10.38 -10.09
CA ARG A 230 13.39 10.36 -9.26
C ARG A 230 14.06 8.99 -9.28
N ILE A 231 13.28 7.92 -9.27
CA ILE A 231 13.79 6.55 -9.43
C ILE A 231 14.47 6.44 -10.80
N ASP A 232 13.80 6.83 -11.89
CA ASP A 232 14.37 6.83 -13.25
C ASP A 232 15.71 7.58 -13.32
N LYS A 233 15.78 8.80 -12.78
CA LYS A 233 17.04 9.57 -12.73
C LYS A 233 18.13 8.91 -11.90
N LYS A 234 17.78 8.12 -10.88
CA LYS A 234 18.74 7.38 -10.06
C LYS A 234 19.21 6.11 -10.78
N LEU A 235 18.37 5.55 -11.65
CA LEU A 235 18.66 4.40 -12.51
C LEU A 235 19.55 4.76 -13.70
N ASP A 236 19.42 5.98 -14.22
CA ASP A 236 20.27 6.51 -15.30
C ASP A 236 21.70 6.86 -14.85
N ILE A 237 22.02 6.79 -13.55
CA ILE A 237 23.40 6.90 -13.05
C ILE A 237 24.05 5.51 -13.12
N ILE A 238 24.31 5.05 -14.35
CA ILE A 238 25.23 3.96 -14.67
C ILE A 238 26.50 4.58 -15.26
#